data_AF-S8DDS5-F1
#
_entry.id   AF-S8DDS5-F1
#
_cell.length_a   1.000
_cell.length_b   1.000
_cell.length_c   1.000
_cell.angle_alpha   90.00
_cell.angle_beta   90.00
_cell.angle_gamma   90.00
#
_symmetry.space_group_name_H-M   'P 1'
#
loop_
_entity.id
_entity.type
_entity.pdbx_description
1 polymer ?
#
loop_
_entity_poly.entity_id
_entity_poly.type
_entity_poly.pdbx_seq_one_letter_code
_entity_poly.pdbx_strand_id
1 'polypeptide(L)'
;ELISSSTRGFVASFGSLIGFLPYRNLAARWRFLAFESWLRRKGLDPSNYRQSLGVIGKYDATGFTDNPEIEEDKGTTDNADGKIAPNNMKLEELLMIYDQEKTKFLSSFVGQKIKVGVVLANRSSRKLIFSIKPKEKEELIEKKRALMAQLSVGDIIKCGITKITYFGIFVEIRGVPALIHQSEVSWDNTLDPLSYFQVGQIVEAKVLQLDFALERIFLTLKEVTPDRQMEALEAVIGDRTAMDGMLEEAEADAEWSEVESLTRELELLDGIESVWRGRYFLSPGLVPTFQVYMAAMVENEYKLLARSGNRVQEVFVRTSL
;
A
#
# COMPACT_ATOMS: atom_id res chain seq x y z
N GLU A 1 17.58 -33.01 -8.67
CA GLU A 1 17.37 -33.91 -7.51
C GLU A 1 17.83 -33.19 -6.26
N LEU A 2 17.11 -33.29 -5.15
CA LEU A 2 17.53 -32.66 -3.91
C LEU A 2 18.56 -33.54 -3.22
N ILE A 3 19.76 -33.03 -2.99
CA ILE A 3 20.87 -33.84 -2.45
C ILE A 3 21.11 -33.58 -0.96
N SER A 4 20.78 -32.38 -0.48
CA SER A 4 20.86 -32.05 0.95
C SER A 4 19.91 -30.91 1.31
N SER A 5 19.63 -30.77 2.60
CA SER A 5 18.74 -29.76 3.16
C SER A 5 19.40 -29.04 4.33
N SER A 6 19.08 -27.77 4.52
CA SER A 6 19.41 -26.98 5.70
C SER A 6 18.24 -26.06 6.05
N THR A 7 18.30 -25.37 7.19
CA THR A 7 17.31 -24.35 7.57
C THR A 7 17.17 -23.22 6.53
N ARG A 8 18.20 -23.02 5.70
CA ARG A 8 18.25 -22.01 4.63
C ARG A 8 17.65 -22.48 3.31
N GLY A 9 17.41 -23.78 3.11
CA GLY A 9 16.86 -24.31 1.85
C GLY A 9 17.44 -25.67 1.48
N PHE A 10 17.50 -25.96 0.18
CA PHE A 10 18.01 -27.23 -0.35
C PHE A 10 19.18 -27.02 -1.29
N VAL A 11 20.11 -27.97 -1.30
CA VAL A 11 21.05 -28.11 -2.40
C VAL A 11 20.45 -29.10 -3.39
N ALA A 12 20.48 -28.73 -4.67
CA ALA A 12 19.94 -29.53 -5.75
C ALA A 12 21.02 -29.81 -6.80
N SER A 13 21.07 -31.04 -7.30
CA SER A 13 21.90 -31.45 -8.43
C SER A 13 21.06 -31.59 -9.70
N PHE A 14 21.67 -31.24 -10.84
CA PHE A 14 21.15 -31.48 -12.18
C PHE A 14 22.31 -31.87 -13.10
N GLY A 15 22.43 -33.16 -13.41
CA GLY A 15 23.62 -33.68 -14.11
C GLY A 15 24.88 -33.40 -13.30
N SER A 16 25.86 -32.72 -13.90
CA SER A 16 27.09 -32.27 -13.24
C SER A 16 26.97 -30.94 -12.49
N LEU A 17 25.81 -30.28 -12.55
CA LEU A 17 25.60 -28.97 -11.96
C LEU A 17 25.03 -29.10 -10.55
N ILE A 18 25.56 -28.30 -9.63
CA ILE A 18 25.05 -28.16 -8.26
C ILE A 18 24.55 -26.72 -8.10
N GLY A 19 23.37 -26.56 -7.52
CA GLY A 19 22.82 -25.26 -7.18
C GLY A 19 22.04 -25.28 -5.89
N PHE A 20 21.56 -24.11 -5.49
CA PHE A 20 20.87 -23.90 -4.24
C PHE A 20 19.44 -23.43 -4.48
N LEU A 21 18.49 -24.02 -3.77
CA LEU A 21 17.09 -23.65 -3.73
C LEU A 21 16.80 -23.00 -2.37
N PRO A 22 16.74 -21.66 -2.29
CA PRO A 22 16.51 -20.96 -1.04
C PRO A 22 15.14 -21.29 -0.42
N TYR A 23 15.07 -21.34 0.91
CA TYR A 23 13.83 -21.60 1.65
C TYR A 23 12.70 -20.63 1.28
N ARG A 24 13.04 -19.35 1.05
CA ARG A 24 12.09 -18.30 0.60
C ARG A 24 11.47 -18.57 -0.78
N ASN A 25 12.11 -19.39 -1.59
CA ASN A 25 11.67 -19.77 -2.94
C ASN A 25 10.92 -21.11 -2.97
N LEU A 26 10.67 -21.72 -1.80
CA LEU A 26 9.87 -22.93 -1.68
C LEU A 26 8.37 -22.63 -1.77
N ALA A 27 7.63 -23.57 -2.34
CA ALA A 27 6.17 -23.55 -2.32
C ALA A 27 5.65 -23.78 -0.88
N ALA A 28 4.42 -23.32 -0.59
CA ALA A 28 3.82 -23.41 0.75
C ALA A 28 3.85 -24.84 1.34
N ARG A 29 3.56 -25.85 0.53
CA ARG A 29 3.61 -27.28 0.92
C ARG A 29 4.99 -27.78 1.37
N TRP A 30 6.06 -27.05 1.06
CA TRP A 30 7.45 -27.42 1.35
C TRP A 30 8.05 -26.54 2.46
N ARG A 31 7.25 -25.64 3.04
CA ARG A 31 7.65 -24.77 4.14
C ARG A 31 7.26 -25.41 5.46
N PHE A 32 8.18 -25.35 6.40
CA PHE A 32 7.88 -25.65 7.80
C PHE A 32 6.98 -24.56 8.37
N LEU A 33 6.26 -24.90 9.44
CA LEU A 33 5.38 -23.99 10.17
C LEU A 33 6.15 -22.72 10.56
N ALA A 34 5.50 -21.56 10.46
CA ALA A 34 6.05 -20.33 11.01
C ALA A 34 6.28 -20.50 12.52
N PHE A 35 7.31 -19.86 13.07
CA PHE A 35 7.70 -20.01 14.48
C PHE A 35 6.52 -19.76 15.44
N GLU A 36 5.73 -18.71 15.21
CA GLU A 36 4.54 -18.42 16.02
C GLU A 36 3.49 -19.54 15.97
N SER A 37 3.23 -20.09 14.77
CA SER A 37 2.28 -21.21 14.62
C SER A 37 2.82 -22.49 15.25
N TRP A 38 4.14 -22.69 15.21
CA TRP A 38 4.81 -23.80 15.87
C TRP A 38 4.73 -23.69 17.40
N LEU A 39 4.96 -22.50 17.97
CA LEU A 39 4.79 -22.23 19.40
C LEU A 39 3.37 -22.56 19.88
N ARG A 40 2.35 -22.08 19.16
CA ARG A 40 0.94 -22.39 19.47
C ARG A 40 0.67 -23.89 19.50
N ARG A 41 1.28 -24.65 18.58
CA ARG A 41 1.16 -26.12 18.53
C ARG A 41 1.86 -26.82 19.71
N LYS A 42 2.88 -26.19 20.29
CA LYS A 42 3.55 -26.64 21.53
C LYS A 42 2.85 -26.15 22.80
N GLY A 43 1.73 -25.42 22.68
CA GLY A 43 0.98 -24.88 23.81
C GLY A 43 1.59 -23.60 24.41
N LEU A 44 2.51 -22.94 23.68
CA LEU A 44 3.17 -21.70 24.12
C LEU A 44 2.52 -20.49 23.45
N ASP A 45 2.32 -19.40 24.19
CA ASP A 45 1.78 -18.15 23.64
C ASP A 45 2.91 -17.31 22.99
N PRO A 46 2.82 -17.00 21.68
CA PRO A 46 3.80 -16.14 21.00
C PRO A 46 3.97 -14.74 21.63
N SER A 47 2.96 -14.25 22.36
CA SER A 47 2.99 -12.94 23.00
C SER A 47 4.12 -12.82 24.03
N ASN A 48 4.48 -13.94 24.67
CA ASN A 48 5.57 -14.00 25.65
C ASN A 48 6.96 -13.77 25.04
N TYR A 49 7.07 -13.82 23.70
CA TYR A 49 8.33 -13.68 22.96
C TYR A 49 8.31 -12.50 21.98
N ARG A 50 7.28 -11.64 22.02
CA ARG A 50 7.10 -10.55 21.04
C ARG A 50 8.26 -9.54 21.01
N GLN A 51 8.81 -9.19 22.17
CA GLN A 51 9.92 -8.21 22.28
C GLN A 51 11.19 -8.70 21.57
N SER A 52 11.41 -10.01 21.53
CA SER A 52 12.57 -10.64 20.91
C SER A 52 12.31 -11.15 19.47
N LEU A 53 11.05 -11.41 19.11
CA LEU A 53 10.64 -11.80 17.75
C LEU A 53 10.75 -10.66 16.71
N GLY A 54 10.63 -9.41 17.14
CA GLY A 54 10.77 -8.23 16.25
C GLY A 54 12.16 -8.10 15.59
N VAL A 55 13.18 -8.74 16.16
CA VAL A 55 14.55 -8.81 15.59
C VAL A 55 14.66 -9.92 14.54
N ILE A 56 13.90 -11.00 14.70
CA ILE A 56 14.01 -12.23 13.87
C ILE A 56 13.36 -12.03 12.49
N GLY A 57 12.31 -11.21 12.39
CA GLY A 57 11.68 -10.87 11.10
C GLY A 57 12.61 -10.14 10.11
N LYS A 58 13.72 -9.54 10.58
CA LYS A 58 14.73 -8.91 9.72
C LYS A 58 15.76 -9.90 9.15
N TYR A 59 16.07 -10.98 9.86
CA TYR A 59 17.08 -11.96 9.43
C TYR A 59 16.68 -12.76 8.18
N ASP A 60 15.38 -13.00 7.98
CA ASP A 60 14.88 -13.65 6.76
C ASP A 60 14.90 -12.73 5.52
N ALA A 61 15.05 -11.40 5.72
CA ALA A 61 15.00 -10.39 4.66
C ALA A 61 16.38 -9.94 4.14
N THR A 62 17.43 -9.94 4.96
CA THR A 62 18.72 -9.29 4.63
C THR A 62 19.94 -10.22 4.56
N GLY A 63 19.77 -11.46 4.11
CA GLY A 63 20.90 -12.37 3.85
C GLY A 63 21.58 -12.14 2.50
N PHE A 64 22.17 -10.96 2.27
CA PHE A 64 23.09 -10.65 1.16
C PHE A 64 23.97 -9.43 1.47
N THR A 65 24.69 -9.44 2.60
CA THR A 65 25.88 -8.60 2.78
C THR A 65 26.89 -9.36 3.63
N ASP A 66 28.02 -9.71 3.02
CA ASP A 66 29.22 -10.20 3.71
C ASP A 66 29.88 -9.04 4.46
N ASN A 67 30.13 -9.19 5.77
CA ASN A 67 31.38 -8.79 6.44
C ASN A 67 31.37 -9.25 7.91
N PRO A 68 32.49 -9.79 8.44
CA PRO A 68 32.63 -10.15 9.84
C PRO A 68 33.41 -9.06 10.58
N GLU A 69 32.73 -8.24 11.38
CA GLU A 69 33.38 -7.46 12.43
C GLU A 69 32.69 -7.73 13.75
N ILE A 70 33.54 -8.07 14.72
CA ILE A 70 33.25 -8.39 16.10
C ILE A 70 32.95 -7.06 16.80
N GLU A 71 31.80 -6.94 17.46
CA GLU A 71 31.62 -5.91 18.49
C GLU A 71 31.05 -6.50 19.77
N GLU A 72 31.66 -6.05 20.85
CA GLU A 72 31.68 -6.59 22.20
C GLU A 72 30.42 -6.27 23.03
N ASP A 73 30.28 -7.12 24.04
CA ASP A 73 29.48 -7.04 25.25
C ASP A 73 29.30 -5.63 25.87
N LYS A 74 28.06 -5.30 26.25
CA LYS A 74 27.75 -4.45 27.42
C LYS A 74 26.45 -4.88 28.11
N GLY A 75 26.60 -5.57 29.24
CA GLY A 75 26.21 -5.04 30.56
C GLY A 75 24.72 -5.01 30.95
N THR A 76 24.33 -6.04 31.69
CA THR A 76 23.56 -6.07 32.95
C THR A 76 22.57 -4.94 33.30
N THR A 77 21.32 -5.33 33.59
CA THR A 77 20.62 -4.91 34.82
C THR A 77 19.83 -6.07 35.42
N ASP A 78 20.22 -6.43 36.64
CA ASP A 78 19.45 -7.27 37.54
C ASP A 78 18.14 -6.56 37.92
N ASN A 79 17.06 -7.33 38.04
CA ASN A 79 16.11 -7.15 39.13
C ASN A 79 15.44 -8.49 39.44
N ALA A 80 15.73 -8.97 40.64
CA ALA A 80 15.08 -10.10 41.26
C ALA A 80 13.64 -9.71 41.64
N ASP A 81 12.68 -10.51 41.20
CA ASP A 81 11.47 -10.75 41.99
C ASP A 81 10.94 -12.16 41.68
N GLY A 82 10.95 -12.99 42.73
CA GLY A 82 10.53 -14.37 42.67
C GLY A 82 9.02 -14.49 42.48
N LYS A 83 8.62 -14.94 41.29
CA LYS A 83 7.42 -15.75 41.09
C LYS A 83 7.75 -16.88 40.13
N ILE A 84 7.91 -18.08 40.69
CA ILE A 84 8.04 -19.31 39.91
C ILE A 84 6.68 -19.58 39.27
N ALA A 85 6.57 -19.30 37.97
CA ALA A 85 5.49 -19.74 37.09
C ALA A 85 6.03 -20.85 36.16
N PRO A 86 5.20 -21.82 35.73
CA PRO A 86 5.67 -23.08 35.16
C PRO A 86 6.23 -22.91 33.73
N ASN A 87 7.38 -23.52 33.47
CA ASN A 87 8.02 -23.72 32.15
C ASN A 87 8.32 -22.47 31.31
N ASN A 88 9.22 -21.60 31.80
CA ASN A 88 9.81 -20.56 30.96
C ASN A 88 11.04 -21.10 30.21
N MET A 89 10.85 -21.91 29.16
CA MET A 89 11.94 -22.27 28.25
C MET A 89 12.51 -20.97 27.65
N LYS A 90 13.84 -20.84 27.68
CA LYS A 90 14.54 -19.68 27.10
C LYS A 90 14.30 -19.65 25.59
N LEU A 91 14.15 -18.46 25.00
CA LEU A 91 13.91 -18.30 23.55
C LEU A 91 14.96 -19.02 22.69
N GLU A 92 16.22 -18.96 23.12
CA GLU A 92 17.35 -19.63 22.45
C GLU A 92 17.13 -21.14 22.33
N GLU A 93 16.64 -21.77 23.40
CA GLU A 93 16.33 -23.19 23.45
C GLU A 93 15.16 -23.53 22.51
N LEU A 94 14.12 -22.68 22.48
CA LEU A 94 12.98 -22.83 21.58
C LEU A 94 13.38 -22.69 20.11
N LEU A 95 14.27 -21.75 19.79
CA LEU A 95 14.80 -21.58 18.43
C LEU A 95 15.65 -22.78 18.02
N MET A 96 16.46 -23.31 18.93
CA MET A 96 17.25 -24.51 18.67
C MET A 96 16.36 -25.72 18.37
N ILE A 97 15.31 -25.95 19.17
CA ILE A 97 14.35 -27.04 18.94
C ILE A 97 13.60 -26.81 17.61
N TYR A 98 13.16 -25.57 17.35
CA TYR A 98 12.50 -25.21 16.10
C TYR A 98 13.37 -25.51 14.88
N ASP A 99 14.65 -25.12 14.91
CA ASP A 99 15.58 -25.36 13.81
C ASP A 99 15.90 -26.85 13.62
N GLN A 100 15.98 -27.63 14.71
CA GLN A 100 16.12 -29.09 14.64
C GLN A 100 14.90 -29.74 13.98
N GLU A 101 13.68 -29.38 14.41
CA GLU A 101 12.45 -29.89 13.82
C GLU A 101 12.29 -29.46 12.36
N LYS A 102 12.61 -28.21 12.05
CA LYS A 102 12.63 -27.68 10.67
C LYS A 102 13.62 -28.44 9.80
N THR A 103 14.82 -28.71 10.29
CA THR A 103 15.84 -29.47 9.54
C THR A 103 15.37 -30.90 9.30
N LYS A 104 14.78 -31.56 10.30
CA LYS A 104 14.20 -32.91 10.18
C LYS A 104 13.02 -32.95 9.21
N PHE A 105 12.19 -31.91 9.19
CA PHE A 105 11.11 -31.77 8.22
C PHE A 105 11.67 -31.62 6.80
N LEU A 106 12.65 -30.75 6.60
CA LEU A 106 13.24 -30.52 5.28
C LEU A 106 14.00 -31.74 4.78
N SER A 107 14.70 -32.48 5.64
CA SER A 107 15.45 -33.67 5.23
C SER A 107 14.57 -34.78 4.65
N SER A 108 13.28 -34.82 5.02
CA SER A 108 12.31 -35.77 4.43
C SER A 108 12.08 -35.58 2.92
N PHE A 109 12.47 -34.43 2.36
CA PHE A 109 12.37 -34.15 0.92
C PHE A 109 13.66 -34.42 0.14
N VAL A 110 14.76 -34.78 0.81
CA VAL A 110 16.01 -35.14 0.16
C VAL A 110 15.81 -36.42 -0.66
N GLY A 111 16.40 -36.48 -1.85
CA GLY A 111 16.21 -37.53 -2.87
C GLY A 111 15.05 -37.26 -3.84
N GLN A 112 14.17 -36.29 -3.57
CA GLN A 112 13.06 -36.00 -4.48
C GLN A 112 13.54 -35.26 -5.74
N LYS A 113 12.90 -35.58 -6.87
CA LYS A 113 13.07 -34.89 -8.15
C LYS A 113 11.98 -33.85 -8.32
N ILE A 114 12.36 -32.59 -8.41
CA ILE A 114 11.45 -31.46 -8.56
C ILE A 114 11.73 -30.68 -9.84
N LYS A 115 10.65 -30.11 -10.42
CA LYS A 115 10.77 -29.10 -11.47
C LYS A 115 10.95 -27.73 -10.82
N VAL A 116 11.99 -27.03 -11.22
CA VAL A 116 12.35 -25.70 -10.71
C VAL A 116 12.71 -24.78 -11.88
N GLY A 117 12.45 -23.49 -11.72
CA GLY A 117 13.01 -22.45 -12.58
C GLY A 117 14.42 -22.08 -12.12
N VAL A 118 15.29 -21.72 -13.07
CA VAL A 118 16.60 -21.12 -12.78
C VAL A 118 16.39 -19.62 -12.61
N VAL A 119 16.75 -19.09 -11.44
CA VAL A 119 16.66 -17.65 -11.14
C VAL A 119 17.97 -16.95 -11.46
N LEU A 120 19.09 -17.58 -11.10
CA LEU A 120 20.42 -17.03 -11.32
C LEU A 120 21.36 -18.14 -11.74
N ALA A 121 22.11 -17.90 -12.81
CA ALA A 121 23.18 -18.76 -13.28
C ALA A 121 24.41 -17.90 -13.55
N ASN A 122 25.42 -18.01 -12.68
CA ASN A 122 26.68 -17.31 -12.85
C ASN A 122 27.82 -18.33 -13.02
N ARG A 123 28.46 -18.30 -14.18
CA ARG A 123 29.55 -19.22 -14.54
C ARG A 123 30.87 -18.91 -13.84
N SER A 124 31.19 -17.63 -13.60
CA SER A 124 32.47 -17.24 -12.96
C SER A 124 32.50 -17.63 -11.49
N SER A 125 31.39 -17.43 -10.77
CA SER A 125 31.24 -17.85 -9.37
C SER A 125 30.71 -19.27 -9.19
N ARG A 126 30.43 -20.00 -10.28
CA ARG A 126 29.78 -21.33 -10.29
C ARG A 126 28.51 -21.37 -9.41
N LYS A 127 27.76 -20.28 -9.40
CA LYS A 127 26.57 -20.11 -8.55
C LYS A 127 25.31 -20.35 -9.37
N LEU A 128 24.52 -21.32 -8.95
CA LEU A 128 23.20 -21.62 -9.51
C LEU A 128 22.15 -21.48 -8.41
N ILE A 129 21.14 -20.65 -8.64
CA ILE A 129 20.01 -20.46 -7.72
C ILE A 129 18.72 -20.87 -8.41
N PHE A 130 17.95 -21.73 -7.74
CA PHE A 130 16.69 -22.25 -8.22
C PHE A 130 15.49 -21.62 -7.50
N SER A 131 14.30 -21.74 -8.11
CA SER A 131 13.03 -21.40 -7.49
C SER A 131 11.93 -22.35 -7.91
N ILE A 132 11.07 -22.74 -6.96
CA ILE A 132 9.83 -23.48 -7.25
C ILE A 132 8.71 -22.51 -7.63
N LYS A 133 8.82 -21.22 -7.25
CA LYS A 133 7.84 -20.20 -7.65
C LYS A 133 7.81 -20.13 -9.18
N PRO A 134 6.62 -20.12 -9.79
CA PRO A 134 6.51 -19.93 -11.23
C PRO A 134 7.26 -18.65 -11.61
N LYS A 135 8.09 -18.73 -12.65
CA LYS A 135 8.57 -17.52 -13.33
C LYS A 135 7.32 -16.74 -13.73
N GLU A 136 7.28 -15.43 -13.47
CA GLU A 136 6.21 -14.60 -14.03
C GLU A 136 6.06 -14.94 -15.52
N LYS A 137 4.82 -15.13 -15.97
CA LYS A 137 4.57 -15.53 -17.36
C LYS A 137 5.28 -14.52 -18.26
N GLU A 138 6.04 -15.00 -19.25
CA GLU A 138 6.76 -14.13 -20.20
C GLU A 138 5.80 -13.10 -20.83
N GLU A 139 4.56 -13.49 -21.08
CA GLU A 139 3.48 -12.61 -21.55
C GLU A 139 3.19 -11.42 -20.62
N LEU A 140 3.25 -11.62 -19.29
CA LEU A 140 3.04 -10.53 -18.32
C LEU A 140 4.25 -9.59 -18.26
N ILE A 141 5.47 -10.14 -18.40
CA ILE A 141 6.70 -9.34 -18.45
C ILE A 141 6.68 -8.47 -19.71
N GLU A 142 6.31 -9.05 -20.85
CA GLU A 142 6.19 -8.32 -22.11
C GLU A 142 5.09 -7.26 -22.03
N LYS A 143 3.92 -7.59 -21.46
CA LYS A 143 2.84 -6.62 -21.21
C LYS A 143 3.29 -5.47 -20.30
N LYS A 144 4.03 -5.77 -19.22
CA LYS A 144 4.61 -4.76 -18.32
C LYS A 144 5.52 -3.81 -19.09
N ARG A 145 6.47 -4.34 -19.85
CA ARG A 145 7.43 -3.53 -20.62
C ARG A 145 6.75 -2.68 -21.68
N ALA A 146 5.83 -3.26 -22.44
CA ALA A 146 5.06 -2.55 -23.45
C ALA A 146 4.24 -1.40 -22.83
N LEU A 147 3.60 -1.65 -21.67
CA LEU A 147 2.86 -0.62 -20.96
C LEU A 147 3.78 0.49 -20.43
N MET A 148 4.90 0.12 -19.79
CA MET A 148 5.86 1.10 -19.25
C MET A 148 6.52 1.94 -20.34
N ALA A 149 6.67 1.42 -21.56
CA ALA A 149 7.17 2.19 -22.70
C ALA A 149 6.15 3.19 -23.25
N GLN A 150 4.85 2.96 -23.00
CA GLN A 150 3.76 3.86 -23.44
C GLN A 150 3.43 4.93 -22.40
N LEU A 151 3.67 4.65 -21.12
CA LEU A 151 3.37 5.57 -20.02
C LEU A 151 4.49 6.57 -19.81
N SER A 152 4.12 7.80 -19.51
CA SER A 152 5.01 8.86 -19.04
C SER A 152 4.71 9.20 -17.58
N VAL A 153 5.74 9.65 -16.86
CA VAL A 153 5.53 10.24 -15.53
C VAL A 153 4.63 11.45 -15.67
N GLY A 154 3.57 11.52 -14.86
CA GLY A 154 2.54 12.54 -14.92
C GLY A 154 1.23 12.10 -15.58
N ASP A 155 1.21 10.98 -16.30
CA ASP A 155 0.00 10.50 -16.97
C ASP A 155 -1.08 10.12 -15.95
N ILE A 156 -2.33 10.48 -16.23
CA ILE A 156 -3.50 10.05 -15.45
C ILE A 156 -4.10 8.81 -16.11
N ILE A 157 -4.22 7.74 -15.34
CA ILE A 157 -4.66 6.43 -15.82
C ILE A 157 -5.78 5.85 -14.95
N LYS A 158 -6.71 5.16 -15.60
CA LYS A 158 -7.73 4.35 -14.91
C LYS A 158 -7.13 3.00 -14.52
N CYS A 159 -7.27 2.64 -13.25
CA CYS A 159 -6.79 1.38 -12.71
C CYS A 159 -7.84 0.72 -11.81
N GLY A 160 -7.95 -0.61 -11.88
CA GLY A 160 -8.86 -1.39 -11.04
C GLY A 160 -8.16 -1.85 -9.76
N ILE A 161 -8.77 -1.67 -8.60
CA ILE A 161 -8.23 -2.13 -7.31
C ILE A 161 -8.30 -3.65 -7.24
N THR A 162 -7.15 -4.30 -7.07
CA THR A 162 -7.06 -5.77 -6.94
C THR A 162 -6.93 -6.21 -5.49
N LYS A 163 -6.23 -5.43 -4.67
CA LYS A 163 -6.02 -5.74 -3.25
C LYS A 163 -5.70 -4.48 -2.46
N ILE A 164 -6.26 -4.39 -1.26
CA ILE A 164 -5.98 -3.31 -0.32
C ILE A 164 -5.19 -3.90 0.87
N THR A 165 -4.14 -3.20 1.29
CA THR A 165 -3.29 -3.57 2.42
C THR A 165 -2.97 -2.33 3.26
N TYR A 166 -2.51 -2.53 4.50
CA TYR A 166 -2.18 -1.42 5.40
C TYR A 166 -1.08 -0.49 4.84
N PHE A 167 -0.17 -1.00 4.00
CA PHE A 167 0.93 -0.22 3.43
C PHE A 167 0.64 0.33 2.03
N GLY A 168 -0.55 0.07 1.46
CA GLY A 168 -0.92 0.57 0.14
C GLY A 168 -1.98 -0.23 -0.58
N ILE A 169 -2.31 0.24 -1.78
CA ILE A 169 -3.35 -0.31 -2.65
C ILE A 169 -2.68 -0.89 -3.90
N PHE A 170 -2.90 -2.18 -4.14
CA PHE A 170 -2.53 -2.84 -5.38
C PHE A 170 -3.62 -2.63 -6.41
N VAL A 171 -3.23 -2.14 -7.57
CA VAL A 171 -4.13 -1.84 -8.68
C VAL A 171 -3.63 -2.52 -9.96
N GLU A 172 -4.52 -2.63 -10.92
CA GLU A 172 -4.23 -3.21 -12.22
C GLU A 172 -4.56 -2.20 -13.33
N ILE A 173 -3.63 -2.07 -14.28
CA ILE A 173 -3.74 -1.21 -15.45
C ILE A 173 -3.60 -2.10 -16.67
N ARG A 174 -4.67 -2.30 -17.44
CA ARG A 174 -4.63 -3.08 -18.70
C ARG A 174 -3.95 -4.47 -18.57
N GLY A 175 -4.18 -5.19 -17.47
CA GLY A 175 -3.53 -6.50 -17.25
C GLY A 175 -2.18 -6.45 -16.51
N VAL A 176 -1.69 -5.26 -16.16
CA VAL A 176 -0.38 -5.06 -15.51
C VAL A 176 -0.57 -4.57 -14.07
N PRO A 177 0.04 -5.23 -13.07
CA PRO A 177 -0.05 -4.80 -11.68
C PRO A 177 0.79 -3.55 -11.41
N ALA A 178 0.25 -2.65 -10.60
CA ALA A 178 0.89 -1.44 -10.09
C ALA A 178 0.57 -1.24 -8.60
N LEU A 179 1.29 -0.32 -7.94
CA LEU A 179 1.16 -0.05 -6.51
C LEU A 179 0.96 1.44 -6.25
N ILE A 180 -0.03 1.76 -5.44
CA ILE A 180 -0.18 3.06 -4.78
C ILE A 180 0.27 2.87 -3.33
N HIS A 181 1.35 3.52 -2.93
CA HIS A 181 1.83 3.46 -1.55
C HIS A 181 0.84 4.17 -0.61
N GLN A 182 0.75 3.79 0.67
CA GLN A 182 -0.17 4.43 1.62
C GLN A 182 0.04 5.96 1.69
N SER A 183 1.29 6.42 1.64
CA SER A 183 1.62 7.85 1.59
C SER A 183 1.14 8.55 0.33
N GLU A 184 0.76 7.82 -0.71
CA GLU A 184 0.30 8.35 -2.00
C GLU A 184 -1.22 8.23 -2.18
N VAL A 185 -1.93 7.66 -1.19
CA VAL A 185 -3.39 7.55 -1.20
C VAL A 185 -4.04 8.88 -0.83
N SER A 186 -3.53 9.54 0.21
CA SER A 186 -4.19 10.68 0.86
C SER A 186 -3.14 11.59 1.52
N TRP A 187 -3.40 12.90 1.53
CA TRP A 187 -2.59 13.88 2.27
C TRP A 187 -2.69 13.69 3.80
N ASP A 188 -3.77 13.07 4.26
CA ASP A 188 -3.94 12.61 5.63
C ASP A 188 -3.47 11.16 5.77
N ASN A 189 -2.38 10.97 6.51
CA ASN A 189 -1.77 9.66 6.76
C ASN A 189 -2.55 8.80 7.79
N THR A 190 -3.57 9.36 8.46
CA THR A 190 -4.39 8.62 9.44
C THR A 190 -5.56 7.86 8.79
N LEU A 191 -5.76 8.09 7.50
CA LEU A 191 -6.90 7.58 6.74
C LEU A 191 -6.69 6.09 6.40
N ASP A 192 -7.60 5.23 6.86
CA ASP A 192 -7.56 3.78 6.58
C ASP A 192 -8.12 3.49 5.18
N PRO A 193 -7.28 3.03 4.22
CA PRO A 193 -7.73 2.78 2.85
C PRO A 193 -8.89 1.77 2.74
N LEU A 194 -9.02 0.84 3.70
CA LEU A 194 -10.10 -0.15 3.70
C LEU A 194 -11.49 0.46 3.91
N SER A 195 -11.56 1.65 4.51
CA SER A 195 -12.84 2.32 4.78
C SER A 195 -13.39 3.07 3.55
N TYR A 196 -12.54 3.38 2.57
CA TYR A 196 -12.87 4.26 1.45
C TYR A 196 -12.78 3.59 0.09
N PHE A 197 -12.01 2.50 -0.01
CA PHE A 197 -11.81 1.79 -1.27
C PHE A 197 -12.28 0.36 -1.17
N GLN A 198 -12.82 -0.16 -2.28
CA GLN A 198 -13.25 -1.55 -2.38
C GLN A 198 -12.44 -2.30 -3.44
N VAL A 199 -12.18 -3.59 -3.19
CA VAL A 199 -11.58 -4.47 -4.20
C VAL A 199 -12.55 -4.58 -5.39
N GLY A 200 -12.04 -4.35 -6.60
CA GLY A 200 -12.81 -4.29 -7.84
C GLY A 200 -13.21 -2.88 -8.27
N GLN A 201 -13.08 -1.88 -7.41
CA GLN A 201 -13.37 -0.48 -7.76
C GLN A 201 -12.37 0.05 -8.79
N ILE A 202 -12.86 0.85 -9.75
CA ILE A 202 -12.01 1.56 -10.72
C ILE A 202 -11.72 2.96 -10.17
N VAL A 203 -10.45 3.35 -10.14
CA VAL A 203 -9.98 4.65 -9.69
C VAL A 203 -9.05 5.27 -10.73
N GLU A 204 -8.96 6.60 -10.75
CA GLU A 204 -7.99 7.34 -11.56
C GLU A 204 -6.77 7.68 -10.70
N ALA A 205 -5.58 7.32 -11.17
CA ALA A 205 -4.31 7.56 -10.48
C ALA A 205 -3.28 8.16 -11.44
N LYS A 206 -2.40 9.02 -10.93
CA LYS A 206 -1.32 9.65 -11.69
C LYS A 206 -0.06 8.80 -11.61
N VAL A 207 0.65 8.63 -12.72
CA VAL A 207 1.96 7.96 -12.75
C VAL A 207 2.98 8.84 -12.04
N LEU A 208 3.46 8.39 -10.89
CA LEU A 208 4.47 9.11 -10.10
C LEU A 208 5.89 8.73 -10.55
N GLN A 209 6.14 7.44 -10.76
CA GLN A 209 7.45 6.94 -11.13
C GLN A 209 7.35 5.60 -11.87
N LEU A 210 8.21 5.43 -12.87
CA LEU A 210 8.41 4.18 -13.61
C LEU A 210 9.81 3.64 -13.31
N ASP A 211 9.90 2.48 -12.66
CA ASP A 211 11.16 1.80 -12.37
C ASP A 211 11.35 0.63 -13.35
N PHE A 212 12.10 0.90 -14.42
CA PHE A 212 12.39 -0.09 -15.47
C PHE A 212 13.32 -1.22 -15.00
N ALA A 213 14.11 -1.01 -13.94
CA ALA A 213 15.03 -2.03 -13.42
C ALA A 213 14.27 -3.08 -12.59
N LEU A 214 13.30 -2.63 -11.80
CA LEU A 214 12.45 -3.50 -10.98
C LEU A 214 11.11 -3.85 -11.64
N GLU A 215 10.84 -3.32 -12.84
CA GLU A 215 9.58 -3.45 -13.58
C GLU A 215 8.36 -3.07 -12.72
N ARG A 216 8.45 -1.92 -12.04
CA ARG A 216 7.43 -1.39 -11.13
C ARG A 216 6.88 -0.05 -11.61
N ILE A 217 5.57 0.09 -11.45
CA ILE A 217 4.82 1.32 -11.73
C ILE A 217 4.31 1.85 -10.40
N PHE A 218 4.76 3.04 -10.02
CA PHE A 218 4.30 3.75 -8.83
C PHE A 218 3.28 4.79 -9.23
N LEU A 219 2.15 4.77 -8.55
CA LEU A 219 1.04 5.68 -8.80
C LEU A 219 0.71 6.50 -7.55
N THR A 220 0.07 7.64 -7.76
CA THR A 220 -0.45 8.50 -6.70
C THR A 220 -1.89 8.90 -6.95
N LEU A 221 -2.69 8.94 -5.87
CA LEU A 221 -4.05 9.47 -5.86
C LEU A 221 -4.06 10.94 -5.41
N LYS A 222 -3.01 11.40 -4.72
CA LYS A 222 -2.90 12.77 -4.20
C LYS A 222 -2.97 13.84 -5.29
N GLU A 223 -2.20 13.66 -6.35
CA GLU A 223 -1.99 14.67 -7.40
C GLU A 223 -3.03 14.64 -8.52
N VAL A 224 -3.91 13.65 -8.56
CA VAL A 224 -5.07 13.65 -9.47
C VAL A 224 -6.11 14.69 -9.03
N THR A 225 -5.98 15.18 -7.80
CA THR A 225 -7.03 15.87 -7.07
C THR A 225 -6.92 17.41 -7.03
N PRO A 226 -5.77 18.10 -7.09
CA PRO A 226 -5.73 19.56 -6.99
C PRO A 226 -6.13 20.24 -8.31
N ASP A 227 -5.49 19.87 -9.42
CA ASP A 227 -5.64 20.60 -10.67
C ASP A 227 -6.99 20.35 -11.33
N ARG A 228 -7.49 19.10 -11.33
CA ARG A 228 -8.82 18.81 -11.88
C ARG A 228 -9.97 19.34 -11.04
N GLN A 229 -9.76 19.52 -9.74
CA GLN A 229 -10.78 20.17 -8.90
C GLN A 229 -10.82 21.66 -9.22
N MET A 230 -9.68 22.34 -9.33
CA MET A 230 -9.64 23.72 -9.81
C MET A 230 -10.17 23.85 -11.24
N GLU A 231 -9.84 22.95 -12.17
CA GLU A 231 -10.32 23.01 -13.57
C GLU A 231 -11.82 22.71 -13.68
N ALA A 232 -12.36 21.76 -12.90
CA ALA A 232 -13.81 21.51 -12.82
C ALA A 232 -14.55 22.66 -12.12
N LEU A 233 -13.91 23.31 -11.15
CA LEU A 233 -14.42 24.52 -10.51
C LEU A 233 -14.38 25.71 -11.48
N GLU A 234 -13.29 25.92 -12.22
CA GLU A 234 -13.12 26.96 -13.23
C GLU A 234 -14.04 26.75 -14.44
N ALA A 235 -14.29 25.51 -14.87
CA ALA A 235 -15.28 25.18 -15.89
C ALA A 235 -16.73 25.45 -15.43
N VAL A 236 -16.99 25.37 -14.12
CA VAL A 236 -18.27 25.80 -13.49
C VAL A 236 -18.36 27.33 -13.38
N ILE A 237 -17.22 28.04 -13.44
CA ILE A 237 -17.09 29.50 -13.33
C ILE A 237 -17.07 30.19 -14.71
N GLY A 238 -16.59 29.51 -15.76
CA GLY A 238 -16.42 30.03 -17.11
C GLY A 238 -17.69 30.09 -17.94
N ASP A 239 -18.49 31.14 -17.70
CA ASP A 239 -19.47 31.74 -18.61
C ASP A 239 -20.62 30.86 -19.16
N ARG A 240 -21.76 31.52 -19.41
CA ARG A 240 -23.02 30.91 -19.81
C ARG A 240 -22.87 30.21 -21.17
N THR A 241 -23.55 29.06 -21.28
CA THR A 241 -23.89 28.28 -22.49
C THR A 241 -23.02 27.06 -22.81
N ALA A 242 -23.68 25.90 -22.69
CA ALA A 242 -23.34 24.61 -23.29
C ALA A 242 -22.07 23.88 -22.79
N MET A 243 -22.24 23.05 -21.76
CA MET A 243 -21.55 21.76 -21.70
C MET A 243 -22.46 20.70 -21.04
N ASP A 244 -22.38 19.52 -21.62
CA ASP A 244 -23.36 18.44 -21.68
C ASP A 244 -23.31 17.54 -20.43
N GLY A 245 -24.44 17.38 -19.74
CA GLY A 245 -24.86 16.13 -19.09
C GLY A 245 -24.07 15.50 -17.93
N MET A 246 -23.04 16.13 -17.34
CA MET A 246 -22.18 15.44 -16.33
C MET A 246 -22.45 15.71 -14.83
N LEU A 247 -23.45 16.53 -14.47
CA LEU A 247 -23.79 16.75 -13.06
C LEU A 247 -25.30 16.60 -12.87
N GLU A 248 -25.69 15.64 -12.03
CA GLU A 248 -27.06 15.54 -11.54
C GLU A 248 -27.32 16.73 -10.62
N GLU A 249 -28.19 17.65 -11.05
CA GLU A 249 -28.85 18.57 -10.14
C GLU A 249 -29.64 17.72 -9.14
N ALA A 250 -29.04 17.52 -7.97
CA ALA A 250 -29.70 16.84 -6.87
C ALA A 250 -30.70 17.81 -6.22
N GLU A 251 -31.84 17.30 -5.74
CA GLU A 251 -32.75 18.08 -4.91
C GLU A 251 -31.94 18.69 -3.75
N ALA A 252 -32.05 20.01 -3.58
CA ALA A 252 -31.30 20.73 -2.57
C ALA A 252 -31.52 20.07 -1.20
N ASP A 253 -30.43 19.67 -0.55
CA ASP A 253 -30.48 19.19 0.83
C ASP A 253 -30.82 20.39 1.71
N ALA A 254 -32.12 20.58 1.99
CA ALA A 254 -32.68 21.80 2.56
C ALA A 254 -32.07 22.17 3.93
N GLU A 255 -31.42 21.21 4.60
CA GLU A 255 -30.89 21.32 5.96
C GLU A 255 -29.38 21.02 6.04
N TRP A 256 -28.57 21.58 5.13
CA TRP A 256 -27.11 21.50 5.28
C TRP A 256 -26.60 22.45 6.39
N SER A 257 -26.48 21.93 7.61
CA SER A 257 -26.19 22.70 8.84
C SER A 257 -24.87 23.49 8.81
N GLU A 258 -23.82 22.98 8.17
CA GLU A 258 -22.55 23.73 8.03
C GLU A 258 -22.70 24.93 7.10
N VAL A 259 -23.42 24.81 5.99
CA VAL A 259 -23.72 25.94 5.09
C VAL A 259 -24.62 26.95 5.78
N GLU A 260 -25.58 26.47 6.57
CA GLU A 260 -26.47 27.34 7.33
C GLU A 260 -25.72 28.15 8.38
N SER A 261 -24.76 27.53 9.06
CA SER A 261 -23.87 28.20 10.00
C SER A 261 -22.99 29.24 9.30
N LEU A 262 -22.39 28.87 8.16
CA LEU A 262 -21.63 29.80 7.32
C LEU A 262 -22.47 31.01 6.88
N THR A 263 -23.71 30.78 6.45
CA THR A 263 -24.61 31.86 5.99
C THR A 263 -24.90 32.85 7.13
N ARG A 264 -25.23 32.35 8.32
CA ARG A 264 -25.47 33.20 9.50
C ARG A 264 -24.22 33.97 9.94
N GLU A 265 -23.06 33.34 9.89
CA GLU A 265 -21.79 34.00 10.23
C GLU A 265 -21.47 35.14 9.26
N LEU A 266 -21.70 34.94 7.95
CA LEU A 266 -21.49 35.97 6.94
C LEU A 266 -22.49 37.12 7.08
N GLU A 267 -23.76 36.86 7.39
CA GLU A 267 -24.76 37.92 7.62
C GLU A 267 -24.45 38.82 8.83
N LEU A 268 -23.65 38.33 9.79
CA LEU A 268 -23.27 39.08 10.99
C LEU A 268 -22.05 39.99 10.79
N LEU A 269 -21.37 39.91 9.64
CA LEU A 269 -20.19 40.73 9.37
C LEU A 269 -20.57 42.13 8.88
N ASP A 270 -19.94 43.14 9.46
CA ASP A 270 -20.12 44.53 9.06
C ASP A 270 -19.74 44.74 7.59
N GLY A 271 -20.67 45.31 6.82
CA GLY A 271 -20.49 45.62 5.39
C GLY A 271 -21.12 44.62 4.42
N ILE A 272 -21.52 43.43 4.89
CA ILE A 272 -22.31 42.47 4.10
C ILE A 272 -23.78 42.92 4.07
N GLU A 273 -24.35 43.03 2.87
CA GLU A 273 -25.74 43.47 2.64
C GLU A 273 -26.71 42.30 2.66
N SER A 274 -26.36 41.17 2.04
CA SER A 274 -27.22 39.97 2.00
C SER A 274 -26.43 38.72 1.61
N VAL A 275 -26.86 37.57 2.12
CA VAL A 275 -26.29 36.26 1.79
C VAL A 275 -27.41 35.32 1.35
N TRP A 276 -27.23 34.56 0.26
CA TRP A 276 -28.21 33.58 -0.18
C TRP A 276 -27.57 32.35 -0.81
N ARG A 277 -28.30 31.23 -0.80
CA ARG A 277 -27.85 29.94 -1.35
C ARG A 277 -28.20 29.87 -2.84
N GLY A 278 -27.25 29.37 -3.62
CA GLY A 278 -27.39 29.07 -5.05
C GLY A 278 -27.63 27.59 -5.33
N ARG A 279 -27.05 27.09 -6.42
CA ARG A 279 -27.20 25.68 -6.82
C ARG A 279 -26.51 24.73 -5.84
N TYR A 280 -27.14 23.57 -5.65
CA TYR A 280 -26.59 22.42 -4.98
C TYR A 280 -26.24 21.36 -6.03
N PHE A 281 -25.07 20.75 -5.93
CA PHE A 281 -24.68 19.66 -6.81
C PHE A 281 -23.66 18.74 -6.14
N LEU A 282 -23.56 17.52 -6.64
CA LEU A 282 -22.58 16.55 -6.19
C LEU A 282 -21.33 16.61 -7.06
N SER A 283 -20.17 16.85 -6.44
CA SER A 283 -18.87 16.80 -7.11
C SER A 283 -18.27 15.39 -7.01
N PRO A 284 -17.63 14.88 -8.07
CA PRO A 284 -16.98 13.57 -8.05
C PRO A 284 -15.78 13.48 -7.08
N GLY A 285 -15.21 14.60 -6.63
CA GLY A 285 -14.12 14.61 -5.67
C GLY A 285 -14.62 14.59 -4.21
N LEU A 286 -13.88 13.92 -3.33
CA LEU A 286 -14.22 13.81 -1.91
C LEU A 286 -13.32 14.72 -1.05
N VAL A 287 -13.93 15.58 -0.23
CA VAL A 287 -13.21 16.42 0.74
C VAL A 287 -13.60 15.98 2.15
N PRO A 288 -12.66 15.61 3.04
CA PRO A 288 -12.99 15.07 4.36
C PRO A 288 -13.50 16.13 5.35
N THR A 289 -13.30 17.43 5.06
CA THR A 289 -13.66 18.55 5.92
C THR A 289 -14.44 19.62 5.17
N PHE A 290 -15.20 20.43 5.89
CA PHE A 290 -15.91 21.58 5.32
C PHE A 290 -14.90 22.64 4.85
N GLN A 291 -14.98 23.01 3.57
CA GLN A 291 -14.10 23.99 2.93
C GLN A 291 -14.93 25.02 2.18
N VAL A 292 -14.50 26.28 2.20
CA VAL A 292 -15.14 27.39 1.49
C VAL A 292 -14.12 28.00 0.53
N TYR A 293 -14.51 28.10 -0.74
CA TYR A 293 -13.69 28.71 -1.79
C TYR A 293 -14.37 29.97 -2.31
N MET A 294 -13.59 31.02 -2.56
CA MET A 294 -14.07 32.19 -3.28
C MET A 294 -13.89 31.95 -4.78
N ALA A 295 -14.98 31.97 -5.54
CA ALA A 295 -15.00 31.55 -6.94
C ALA A 295 -14.86 32.73 -7.91
N ALA A 296 -15.64 33.79 -7.71
CA ALA A 296 -15.62 34.97 -8.56
C ALA A 296 -16.21 36.17 -7.81
N MET A 297 -15.80 37.37 -8.22
CA MET A 297 -16.42 38.63 -7.80
C MET A 297 -16.96 39.34 -9.04
N VAL A 298 -18.24 39.70 -8.99
CA VAL A 298 -18.90 40.49 -10.03
C VAL A 298 -19.50 41.71 -9.34
N GLU A 299 -18.94 42.88 -9.63
CA GLU A 299 -19.30 44.15 -8.96
C GLU A 299 -19.18 44.04 -7.43
N ASN A 300 -20.31 43.97 -6.74
CA ASN A 300 -20.43 43.96 -5.27
C ASN A 300 -20.89 42.60 -4.74
N GLU A 301 -20.84 41.55 -5.57
CA GLU A 301 -21.29 40.21 -5.23
C GLU A 301 -20.14 39.21 -5.32
N TYR A 302 -19.89 38.53 -4.21
CA TYR A 302 -18.92 37.44 -4.10
C TYR A 302 -19.65 36.10 -4.20
N LYS A 303 -19.19 35.25 -5.12
CA LYS A 303 -19.61 33.87 -5.21
C LYS A 303 -18.67 32.99 -4.38
N LEU A 304 -19.20 32.34 -3.35
CA LEU A 304 -18.54 31.35 -2.53
C LEU A 304 -19.03 29.93 -2.88
N LEU A 305 -18.18 28.96 -2.66
CA LEU A 305 -18.47 27.54 -2.85
C LEU A 305 -18.16 26.80 -1.56
N ALA A 306 -19.20 26.34 -0.88
CA ALA A 306 -19.10 25.52 0.31
C ALA A 306 -19.10 24.04 -0.09
N ARG A 307 -18.13 23.28 0.41
CA ARG A 307 -17.93 21.87 0.06
C ARG A 307 -17.65 21.01 1.28
N SER A 308 -18.29 19.84 1.35
CA SER A 308 -17.97 18.79 2.33
C SER A 308 -18.32 17.43 1.73
N GLY A 309 -17.42 16.46 1.84
CA GLY A 309 -17.53 15.19 1.14
C GLY A 309 -17.59 15.40 -0.37
N ASN A 310 -18.65 14.87 -0.98
CA ASN A 310 -18.99 15.06 -2.40
C ASN A 310 -20.04 16.17 -2.61
N ARG A 311 -20.47 16.88 -1.57
CA ARG A 311 -21.53 17.90 -1.65
C ARG A 311 -20.93 19.27 -1.93
N VAL A 312 -21.52 20.01 -2.85
CA VAL A 312 -21.13 21.40 -3.17
C VAL A 312 -22.36 22.29 -3.20
N GLN A 313 -22.27 23.44 -2.54
CA GLN A 313 -23.31 24.45 -2.48
C GLN A 313 -22.74 25.81 -2.84
N GLU A 314 -23.36 26.47 -3.82
CA GLU A 314 -23.10 27.88 -4.11
C GLU A 314 -23.69 28.76 -3.01
N VAL A 315 -22.93 29.75 -2.54
CA VAL A 315 -23.36 30.78 -1.61
C VAL A 315 -22.96 32.13 -2.18
N PHE A 316 -23.91 33.04 -2.33
CA PHE A 316 -23.68 34.37 -2.85
C PHE A 316 -23.71 35.37 -1.70
N VAL A 317 -22.78 36.31 -1.71
CA VAL A 317 -22.60 37.33 -0.68
C VAL A 317 -22.54 38.69 -1.36
N ARG A 318 -23.57 39.52 -1.15
CA ARG A 318 -23.56 40.92 -1.57
C ARG A 318 -22.97 41.77 -0.47
N THR A 319 -22.06 42.67 -0.82
CA THR A 319 -21.37 43.54 0.14
C THR A 319 -21.23 44.95 -0.40
N SER A 320 -21.18 45.90 0.53
CA SER A 320 -20.92 47.32 0.26
C SER A 320 -19.45 47.70 0.52
N LEU A 321 -18.63 46.72 0.95
CA LEU A 321 -17.18 46.84 1.17
C LEU A 321 -16.39 46.92 -0.12
#